data_AF-A0A812KKX6-F1
#
_entry.id   AF-A0A812KKX6-F1
#
_cell.length_a   1.000
_cell.length_b   1.000
_cell.length_c   1.000
_cell.angle_alpha   90.00
_cell.angle_beta   90.00
_cell.angle_gamma   90.00
#
_symmetry.space_group_name_H-M   'P 1'
#
loop_
_entity.id
_entity.type
_entity.pdbx_description
1 polymer ?
#
loop_
_entity_poly.entity_id
_entity_poly.type
_entity_poly.pdbx_seq_one_letter_code
_entity_poly.pdbx_strand_id
1 'polypeptide(L)'
;MAMALTRFCLALGLCTLSVLGTEFVDDECSGNDGSCSLELHQLRAQKEVLETVEAVEKVNKTAKTTGACTAADAAIMAKFGGGNADGTFPKILSVCGKGAYSFWSGFKEGSMSSCIMSQTKLSSSCASCYAASGKYSYDNCKLPCLFGSWCSGGCLSCSQRNKAAVDQCAGVESPKVDQC
;
A
#
# COMPACT_ATOMS: atom_id res chain seq x y z
N MET A 1 -13.88 10.82 48.51
CA MET A 1 -12.57 10.93 49.19
C MET A 1 -11.44 10.87 48.17
N ALA A 2 -10.24 11.33 48.53
CA ALA A 2 -9.09 11.40 47.63
C ALA A 2 -8.58 10.01 47.20
N MET A 3 -8.30 9.84 45.90
CA MET A 3 -7.65 8.65 45.36
C MET A 3 -6.15 8.67 45.67
N ALA A 4 -5.68 7.76 46.52
CA ALA A 4 -4.25 7.59 46.78
C ALA A 4 -3.60 6.75 45.66
N LEU A 5 -2.88 7.42 44.76
CA LEU A 5 -2.16 6.76 43.65
C LEU A 5 -0.77 6.30 44.11
N THR A 6 -0.67 5.07 44.61
CA THR A 6 0.61 4.49 45.05
C THR A 6 1.35 3.84 43.89
N ARG A 7 2.44 4.45 43.42
CA ARG A 7 3.34 3.86 42.41
C ARG A 7 4.30 2.85 43.06
N PHE A 8 4.23 1.60 42.65
CA PHE A 8 5.33 0.65 42.81
C PHE A 8 6.21 0.64 41.56
N CYS A 9 7.49 0.91 41.73
CA CYS A 9 8.50 0.82 40.68
C CYS A 9 9.57 -0.18 41.15
N LEU A 10 9.72 -1.28 40.42
CA LEU A 10 10.79 -2.25 40.67
C LEU A 10 12.11 -1.72 40.07
N ALA A 11 13.24 -2.21 40.59
CA ALA A 11 14.59 -1.67 40.33
C ALA A 11 15.10 -1.75 38.87
N LEU A 12 14.28 -2.22 37.93
CA LEU A 12 14.56 -2.25 36.49
C LEU A 12 13.77 -1.19 35.68
N GLY A 13 13.15 -0.21 36.35
CA GLY A 13 12.67 1.04 35.72
C GLY A 13 11.31 0.96 35.01
N LEU A 14 10.63 -0.18 35.04
CA LEU A 14 9.24 -0.31 34.57
C LEU A 14 8.28 -0.18 35.76
N CYS A 15 7.46 0.87 35.78
CA CYS A 15 6.40 1.07 36.77
C CYS A 15 5.05 0.63 36.17
N THR A 16 4.50 -0.47 36.65
CA THR A 16 3.19 -0.99 36.22
C THR A 16 2.08 -0.44 37.11
N LEU A 17 0.96 0.01 36.52
CA LEU A 17 -0.27 0.21 37.30
C LEU A 17 -0.97 -1.14 37.48
N SER A 18 -1.17 -1.54 38.73
CA SER A 18 -1.94 -2.72 39.11
C SER A 18 -2.94 -2.35 40.20
N VAL A 19 -4.23 -2.40 39.88
CA VAL A 19 -5.31 -2.34 40.87
C VAL A 19 -5.52 -3.75 41.39
N LEU A 20 -5.21 -3.97 42.66
CA LEU A 20 -5.37 -5.23 43.38
C LEU A 20 -6.45 -5.04 44.45
N GLY A 21 -7.41 -5.97 44.52
CA GLY A 21 -8.47 -5.98 45.53
C GLY A 21 -9.83 -5.52 45.00
N THR A 22 -10.65 -6.48 44.58
CA THR A 22 -12.10 -6.31 44.48
C THR A 22 -12.74 -6.47 45.85
N GLU A 23 -13.24 -5.38 46.44
CA GLU A 23 -14.46 -5.43 47.24
C GLU A 23 -15.11 -4.03 47.29
N PHE A 24 -16.35 -3.96 46.80
CA PHE A 24 -17.26 -2.81 46.91
C PHE A 24 -18.65 -3.38 47.20
N VAL A 25 -19.17 -3.00 48.37
CA VAL A 25 -20.35 -3.52 49.09
C VAL A 25 -20.73 -2.37 50.05
N ASP A 26 -21.93 -1.82 50.17
CA ASP A 26 -23.15 -1.75 49.33
C ASP A 26 -23.49 -0.22 49.21
N ASP A 27 -24.42 0.32 48.41
CA ASP A 27 -25.89 0.32 48.53
C ASP A 27 -26.35 1.66 47.83
N GLU A 28 -27.53 1.89 47.26
CA GLU A 28 -28.72 1.06 46.98
C GLU A 28 -28.90 0.84 45.46
N CYS A 29 -29.73 -0.15 45.10
CA CYS A 29 -30.60 -0.10 43.91
C CYS A 29 -31.99 -0.64 44.27
N SER A 30 -32.67 0.04 45.21
CA SER A 30 -34.05 -0.26 45.63
C SER A 30 -35.07 0.13 44.56
N GLY A 31 -35.18 -0.67 43.50
CA GLY A 31 -36.18 -0.54 42.43
C GLY A 31 -36.69 -1.91 41.99
N ASN A 32 -37.99 -2.16 42.12
CA ASN A 32 -38.65 -3.38 41.62
C ASN A 32 -39.07 -3.24 40.14
N ASP A 33 -38.19 -2.68 39.33
CA ASP A 33 -38.26 -2.65 37.88
C ASP A 33 -36.95 -3.22 37.33
N GLY A 34 -37.02 -4.07 36.31
CA GLY A 34 -35.87 -4.86 35.80
C GLY A 34 -34.77 -4.06 35.08
N SER A 35 -34.66 -2.76 35.35
CA SER A 35 -33.85 -1.79 34.63
C SER A 35 -32.35 -2.10 34.67
N CYS A 36 -31.80 -2.45 35.84
CA CYS A 36 -30.37 -2.84 35.98
C CYS A 36 -29.98 -4.07 35.13
N SER A 37 -30.93 -4.97 34.84
CA SER A 37 -30.67 -6.12 33.96
C SER A 37 -30.55 -5.68 32.50
N LEU A 38 -31.34 -4.69 32.08
CA LEU A 38 -31.32 -4.16 30.72
C LEU A 38 -30.02 -3.40 30.45
N GLU A 39 -29.61 -2.51 31.36
CA GLU A 39 -28.42 -1.67 31.19
C GLU A 39 -27.12 -2.51 31.19
N LEU A 40 -27.03 -3.52 32.07
CA LEU A 40 -25.90 -4.46 32.08
C LEU A 40 -25.86 -5.36 30.84
N HIS A 41 -27.02 -5.72 30.26
CA HIS A 41 -27.07 -6.46 28.99
C HIS A 41 -26.72 -5.57 27.79
N GLN A 42 -27.15 -4.31 27.79
CA GLN A 42 -26.80 -3.31 26.77
C GLN A 42 -25.29 -3.02 26.77
N LEU A 43 -24.67 -2.84 27.94
CA LEU A 43 -23.23 -2.62 28.07
C LEU A 43 -22.41 -3.85 27.62
N ARG A 44 -22.88 -5.08 27.89
CA ARG A 44 -22.25 -6.30 27.36
C ARG A 44 -22.33 -6.38 25.84
N ALA A 45 -23.50 -6.14 25.25
CA ALA A 45 -23.69 -6.13 23.80
C ALA A 45 -22.84 -5.04 23.11
N GLN A 46 -22.71 -3.86 23.70
CA GLN A 46 -21.84 -2.81 23.16
C GLN A 46 -20.34 -3.15 23.27
N LYS A 47 -19.92 -3.91 24.29
CA LYS A 47 -18.53 -4.40 24.38
C LYS A 47 -18.20 -5.37 23.25
N GLU A 48 -19.09 -6.30 22.93
CA GLU A 48 -18.91 -7.27 21.83
C GLU A 48 -18.84 -6.56 20.45
N VAL A 49 -19.58 -5.45 20.27
CA VAL A 49 -19.47 -4.58 19.10
C VAL A 49 -18.14 -3.81 19.07
N LEU A 50 -17.61 -3.39 20.21
CA LEU A 50 -16.32 -2.69 20.27
C LEU A 50 -15.13 -3.61 19.92
N GLU A 51 -15.09 -4.81 20.51
CA GLU A 51 -14.02 -5.79 20.24
C GLU A 51 -14.05 -6.27 18.76
N THR A 52 -15.21 -6.23 18.11
CA THR A 52 -15.32 -6.56 16.67
C THR A 52 -14.92 -5.41 15.75
N VAL A 53 -15.15 -4.12 16.07
CA VAL A 53 -14.69 -3.02 15.21
C VAL A 53 -13.16 -2.83 15.25
N GLU A 54 -12.49 -3.09 16.36
CA GLU A 54 -11.02 -3.05 16.44
C GLU A 54 -10.37 -4.17 15.57
N ALA A 55 -11.01 -5.34 15.52
CA ALA A 55 -10.64 -6.40 14.60
C ALA A 55 -10.87 -5.97 13.13
N VAL A 56 -11.98 -5.29 12.83
CA VAL A 56 -12.30 -4.78 11.49
C VAL A 56 -11.32 -3.67 11.05
N GLU A 57 -10.86 -2.78 11.94
CA GLU A 57 -9.81 -1.81 11.58
C GLU A 57 -8.48 -2.49 11.24
N LYS A 58 -8.05 -3.51 12.01
CA LYS A 58 -6.86 -4.30 11.67
C LYS A 58 -7.03 -5.06 10.36
N VAL A 59 -8.22 -5.60 10.09
CA VAL A 59 -8.55 -6.23 8.80
C VAL A 59 -8.53 -5.21 7.67
N ASN A 60 -9.09 -4.01 7.84
CA ASN A 60 -9.07 -2.97 6.80
C ASN A 60 -7.66 -2.38 6.56
N LYS A 61 -6.73 -2.54 7.51
CA LYS A 61 -5.31 -2.17 7.36
C LYS A 61 -4.42 -3.29 6.82
N THR A 62 -4.92 -4.52 6.72
CA THR A 62 -4.11 -5.72 6.42
C THR A 62 -4.74 -6.65 5.36
N ALA A 63 -6.01 -6.43 4.97
CA ALA A 63 -6.69 -7.19 3.93
C ALA A 63 -6.83 -6.38 2.65
N LYS A 64 -6.04 -6.78 1.64
CA LYS A 64 -6.20 -6.46 0.22
C LYS A 64 -5.77 -5.05 -0.23
N THR A 65 -4.47 -4.80 -0.18
CA THR A 65 -3.82 -4.05 -1.27
C THR A 65 -3.87 -4.89 -2.56
N THR A 66 -5.04 -5.00 -3.18
CA THR A 66 -5.07 -4.96 -4.65
C THR A 66 -4.35 -3.68 -5.05
N GLY A 67 -3.32 -3.80 -5.87
CA GLY A 67 -2.48 -2.67 -6.23
C GLY A 67 -3.23 -1.61 -7.03
N ALA A 68 -2.50 -0.57 -7.43
CA ALA A 68 -3.03 0.59 -8.11
C ALA A 68 -3.61 0.30 -9.51
N CYS A 69 -3.35 -0.89 -10.08
CA CYS A 69 -3.98 -1.38 -11.30
C CYS A 69 -5.22 -2.22 -11.01
N THR A 70 -6.28 -1.98 -11.80
CA THR A 70 -7.52 -2.75 -11.78
C THR A 70 -7.41 -4.03 -12.64
N ALA A 71 -8.40 -4.92 -12.55
CA ALA A 71 -8.52 -6.06 -13.47
C ALA A 71 -8.71 -5.61 -14.95
N ALA A 72 -9.34 -4.45 -15.18
CA ALA A 72 -9.46 -3.87 -16.52
C ALA A 72 -8.10 -3.39 -17.04
N ASP A 73 -7.28 -2.79 -16.18
CA ASP A 73 -5.89 -2.42 -16.50
C ASP A 73 -5.05 -3.63 -16.89
N ALA A 74 -5.15 -4.73 -16.13
CA ALA A 74 -4.49 -5.99 -16.47
C ALA A 74 -4.91 -6.53 -17.84
N ALA A 75 -6.22 -6.52 -18.14
CA ALA A 75 -6.75 -6.93 -19.45
C ALA A 75 -6.31 -6.01 -20.61
N ILE A 76 -6.09 -4.72 -20.35
CA ILE A 76 -5.51 -3.78 -21.32
C ILE A 76 -4.04 -4.13 -21.58
N MET A 77 -3.23 -4.30 -20.53
CA MET A 77 -1.81 -4.65 -20.67
C MET A 77 -1.61 -5.99 -21.39
N ALA A 78 -2.44 -6.99 -21.09
CA ALA A 78 -2.42 -8.28 -21.76
C ALA A 78 -2.68 -8.20 -23.28
N LYS A 79 -3.50 -7.25 -23.75
CA LYS A 79 -3.74 -7.03 -25.20
C LYS A 79 -2.53 -6.47 -25.94
N PHE A 80 -1.72 -5.64 -25.29
CA PHE A 80 -0.46 -5.14 -25.85
C PHE A 80 0.63 -6.21 -25.81
N GLY A 81 0.59 -7.11 -24.81
CA GLY A 81 1.53 -8.21 -24.70
C GLY A 81 2.94 -7.80 -24.29
N GLY A 82 3.80 -8.82 -24.14
CA GLY A 82 5.20 -8.67 -23.75
C GLY A 82 6.17 -8.57 -24.94
N GLY A 83 7.45 -8.71 -24.65
CA GLY A 83 8.54 -8.65 -25.63
C GLY A 83 9.14 -7.26 -25.79
N ASN A 84 9.75 -7.01 -26.95
CA ASN A 84 10.43 -5.76 -27.27
C ASN A 84 10.03 -5.14 -28.63
N ALA A 85 9.12 -5.79 -29.35
CA ALA A 85 8.59 -5.33 -30.63
C ALA A 85 7.72 -4.07 -30.49
N ASP A 86 7.47 -3.37 -31.61
CA ASP A 86 6.57 -2.22 -31.63
C ASP A 86 5.12 -2.60 -31.32
N GLY A 87 4.42 -1.70 -30.60
CA GLY A 87 3.07 -1.96 -30.06
C GLY A 87 3.04 -2.78 -28.76
N THR A 88 4.15 -3.42 -28.34
CA THR A 88 4.19 -4.16 -27.06
C THR A 88 4.14 -3.24 -25.85
N PHE A 89 3.63 -3.72 -24.72
CA PHE A 89 3.52 -2.90 -23.51
C PHE A 89 4.88 -2.38 -23.01
N PRO A 90 5.96 -3.21 -22.93
CA PRO A 90 7.27 -2.71 -22.54
C PRO A 90 7.84 -1.67 -23.51
N LYS A 91 7.57 -1.79 -24.82
CA LYS A 91 7.99 -0.79 -25.80
C LYS A 91 7.25 0.54 -25.63
N ILE A 92 5.96 0.51 -25.30
CA ILE A 92 5.19 1.72 -24.96
C ILE A 92 5.79 2.41 -23.72
N LEU A 93 6.11 1.65 -22.67
CA LEU A 93 6.78 2.19 -21.48
C LEU A 93 8.13 2.83 -21.82
N SER A 94 8.94 2.20 -22.68
CA SER A 94 10.22 2.74 -23.13
C SER A 94 10.07 4.05 -23.92
N VAL A 95 9.12 4.11 -24.86
CA VAL A 95 8.83 5.32 -25.65
C VAL A 95 8.36 6.46 -24.74
N CYS A 96 7.43 6.18 -23.82
CA CYS A 96 6.94 7.17 -22.87
C CYS A 96 8.01 7.63 -21.86
N GLY A 97 8.87 6.72 -21.39
CA GLY A 97 10.00 7.05 -20.51
C GLY A 97 11.04 7.92 -21.21
N LYS A 98 11.36 7.63 -22.48
CA LYS A 98 12.25 8.47 -23.30
C LYS A 98 11.65 9.85 -23.56
N GLY A 99 10.36 9.93 -23.87
CA GLY A 99 9.63 11.20 -24.06
C GLY A 99 9.48 12.02 -22.78
N ALA A 100 9.51 11.39 -21.61
CA ALA A 100 9.48 12.03 -20.30
C ALA A 100 10.85 12.55 -19.81
N TYR A 101 11.93 12.26 -20.53
CA TYR A 101 13.28 12.74 -20.22
C TYR A 101 13.63 13.97 -21.05
N SER A 102 14.19 14.99 -20.39
CA SER A 102 14.83 16.12 -21.06
C SER A 102 16.19 16.39 -20.42
N PHE A 103 17.19 16.77 -21.22
CA PHE A 103 18.54 17.05 -20.73
C PHE A 103 18.55 18.12 -19.62
N TRP A 104 17.77 19.19 -19.81
CA TRP A 104 17.75 20.36 -18.92
C TRP A 104 16.83 20.22 -17.69
N SER A 105 15.77 19.40 -17.76
CA SER A 105 14.76 19.29 -16.69
C SER A 105 14.69 17.92 -16.01
N GLY A 106 15.59 17.01 -16.39
CA GLY A 106 15.59 15.62 -15.92
C GLY A 106 14.38 14.82 -16.42
N PHE A 107 14.01 13.81 -15.64
CA PHE A 107 12.87 12.94 -15.92
C PHE A 107 11.59 13.44 -15.23
N LYS A 108 10.45 13.38 -15.92
CA LYS A 108 9.14 13.84 -15.43
C LYS A 108 8.13 12.69 -15.37
N GLU A 109 7.89 12.16 -14.18
CA GLU A 109 6.94 11.06 -13.95
C GLU A 109 5.52 11.38 -14.47
N GLY A 110 5.03 12.59 -14.23
CA GLY A 110 3.73 13.03 -14.75
C GLY A 110 3.64 12.97 -16.28
N SER A 111 4.73 13.28 -16.99
CA SER A 111 4.80 13.17 -18.46
C SER A 111 4.80 11.72 -18.92
N MET A 112 5.52 10.82 -18.23
CA MET A 112 5.49 9.39 -18.54
C MET A 112 4.10 8.80 -18.29
N SER A 113 3.51 9.05 -17.12
CA SER A 113 2.17 8.56 -16.76
C SER A 113 1.12 9.04 -17.78
N SER A 114 1.12 10.34 -18.12
CA SER A 114 0.20 10.91 -19.12
C SER A 114 0.38 10.26 -20.50
N CYS A 115 1.61 10.00 -20.91
CA CYS A 115 1.90 9.28 -22.17
C CYS A 115 1.36 7.84 -22.13
N ILE A 116 1.59 7.11 -21.03
CA ILE A 116 1.09 5.74 -20.87
C ILE A 116 -0.43 5.73 -20.95
N MET A 117 -1.12 6.58 -20.17
CA MET A 117 -2.58 6.70 -20.20
C MET A 117 -3.10 7.02 -21.61
N SER A 118 -2.43 7.93 -22.34
CA SER A 118 -2.82 8.30 -23.70
C SER A 118 -2.72 7.11 -24.67
N GLN A 119 -1.61 6.37 -24.65
CA GLN A 119 -1.33 5.24 -25.53
C GLN A 119 -2.16 3.99 -25.20
N THR A 120 -2.40 3.72 -23.92
CA THR A 120 -2.94 2.43 -23.44
C THR A 120 -4.37 2.49 -22.93
N LYS A 121 -4.85 3.66 -22.51
CA LYS A 121 -6.09 3.87 -21.73
C LYS A 121 -6.09 3.22 -20.33
N LEU A 122 -4.91 2.94 -19.77
CA LEU A 122 -4.78 2.58 -18.35
C LEU A 122 -5.26 3.69 -17.42
N SER A 123 -5.70 3.29 -16.23
CA SER A 123 -6.01 4.19 -15.13
C SER A 123 -4.77 4.99 -14.70
N SER A 124 -4.99 6.21 -14.19
CA SER A 124 -3.91 7.08 -13.71
C SER A 124 -3.09 6.44 -12.58
N SER A 125 -3.76 5.69 -11.70
CA SER A 125 -3.14 4.94 -10.61
C SER A 125 -2.28 3.78 -11.12
N CYS A 126 -2.69 3.07 -12.17
CA CYS A 126 -1.87 2.03 -12.77
C CYS A 126 -0.67 2.62 -13.54
N ALA A 127 -0.89 3.68 -14.31
CA ALA A 127 0.14 4.35 -15.10
C ALA A 127 1.25 4.98 -14.22
N SER A 128 0.90 5.47 -13.02
CA SER A 128 1.88 6.05 -12.09
C SER A 128 2.89 5.03 -11.55
N CYS A 129 2.51 3.76 -11.35
CA CYS A 129 3.44 2.69 -10.96
C CYS A 129 4.55 2.48 -12.00
N TYR A 130 4.19 2.50 -13.29
CA TYR A 130 5.16 2.37 -14.38
C TYR A 130 5.95 3.66 -14.61
N ALA A 131 5.37 4.83 -14.35
CA ALA A 131 6.09 6.10 -14.35
C ALA A 131 7.17 6.15 -13.25
N ALA A 132 6.85 5.69 -12.03
CA ALA A 132 7.80 5.54 -10.93
C ALA A 132 8.91 4.52 -11.27
N SER A 133 8.59 3.43 -11.99
CA SER A 133 9.59 2.50 -12.54
C SER A 133 10.52 3.18 -13.56
N GLY A 134 9.97 4.05 -14.41
CA GLY A 134 10.75 4.89 -15.32
C GLY A 134 11.67 5.85 -14.58
N LYS A 135 11.19 6.49 -13.51
CA LYS A 135 12.00 7.35 -12.63
C LYS A 135 13.13 6.58 -11.96
N TYR A 136 12.85 5.42 -11.37
CA TYR A 136 13.88 4.54 -10.81
C TYR A 136 14.95 4.21 -11.85
N SER A 137 14.53 3.83 -13.06
CA SER A 137 15.44 3.47 -14.15
C SER A 137 16.26 4.68 -14.63
N TYR A 138 15.69 5.88 -14.61
CA TYR A 138 16.42 7.12 -14.87
C TYR A 138 17.41 7.49 -13.77
N ASP A 139 17.10 7.28 -12.49
CA ASP A 139 17.97 7.63 -11.37
C ASP A 139 19.11 6.61 -11.17
N ASN A 140 18.80 5.31 -11.29
CA ASN A 140 19.69 4.21 -10.90
C ASN A 140 20.31 3.46 -12.09
N CYS A 141 19.64 3.50 -13.25
CA CYS A 141 19.99 2.70 -14.43
C CYS A 141 20.28 3.56 -15.67
N LYS A 142 20.53 4.87 -15.48
CA LYS A 142 20.75 5.84 -16.57
C LYS A 142 21.80 5.39 -17.57
N LEU A 143 22.96 4.91 -17.08
CA LEU A 143 24.05 4.49 -17.96
C LEU A 143 23.64 3.32 -18.88
N PRO A 144 23.22 2.14 -18.37
CA PRO A 144 22.83 1.04 -19.25
C PRO A 144 21.54 1.29 -20.05
N CYS A 145 20.60 2.11 -19.56
CA CYS A 145 19.30 2.30 -20.22
C CYS A 145 19.20 3.49 -21.18
N LEU A 146 20.00 4.56 -20.99
CA LEU A 146 19.97 5.77 -21.82
C LEU A 146 21.12 5.82 -22.83
N PHE A 147 22.28 5.25 -22.50
CA PHE A 147 23.43 5.14 -23.41
C PHE A 147 23.52 3.77 -24.09
N GLY A 148 22.82 2.75 -23.57
CA GLY A 148 22.56 1.47 -24.24
C GLY A 148 21.14 1.38 -24.79
N SER A 149 20.74 0.18 -25.21
CA SER A 149 19.33 -0.10 -25.53
C SER A 149 18.50 -0.28 -24.27
N TRP A 150 17.27 0.24 -24.28
CA TRP A 150 16.29 0.08 -23.19
C TRP A 150 15.94 -1.39 -22.88
N CYS A 151 16.05 -2.27 -23.87
CA CYS A 151 15.87 -3.71 -23.74
C CYS A 151 17.19 -4.49 -23.61
N SER A 152 18.34 -3.81 -23.50
CA SER A 152 19.63 -4.49 -23.32
C SER A 152 19.67 -5.26 -22.01
N GLY A 153 20.38 -6.40 -22.00
CA GLY A 153 20.55 -7.20 -20.77
C GLY A 153 21.09 -6.39 -19.57
N GLY A 154 21.95 -5.40 -19.83
CA GLY A 154 22.45 -4.47 -18.80
C GLY A 154 21.39 -3.52 -18.25
N CYS A 155 20.50 -2.99 -19.10
CA CYS A 155 19.39 -2.16 -18.65
C CYS A 155 18.37 -3.00 -17.86
N LEU A 156 17.95 -4.13 -18.43
CA LEU A 156 16.98 -5.05 -17.82
C LEU A 156 17.47 -5.55 -16.46
N SER A 157 18.72 -5.99 -16.35
CA SER A 157 19.32 -6.44 -15.07
C SER A 157 19.39 -5.35 -14.01
N CYS A 158 19.49 -4.08 -14.42
CA CYS A 158 19.46 -2.96 -13.48
C CYS A 158 18.03 -2.63 -13.04
N SER A 159 17.08 -2.48 -13.98
CA SER A 159 15.67 -2.18 -13.69
C SER A 159 14.98 -3.33 -12.92
N GLN A 160 15.42 -4.57 -13.09
CA GLN A 160 14.94 -5.75 -12.35
C GLN A 160 15.04 -5.58 -10.82
N ARG A 161 16.00 -4.78 -10.32
CA ARG A 161 16.14 -4.45 -8.89
C ARG A 161 14.91 -3.75 -8.31
N ASN A 162 14.15 -3.04 -9.14
CA ASN A 162 12.91 -2.36 -8.77
C ASN A 162 11.66 -3.22 -9.01
N LYS A 163 11.79 -4.41 -9.62
CA LYS A 163 10.63 -5.22 -10.03
C LYS A 163 9.66 -5.49 -8.88
N ALA A 164 10.15 -5.84 -7.70
CA ALA A 164 9.29 -6.10 -6.54
C ALA A 164 8.42 -4.88 -6.16
N ALA A 165 8.97 -3.65 -6.24
CA ALA A 165 8.22 -2.43 -5.96
C ALA A 165 7.19 -2.12 -7.06
N VAL A 166 7.50 -2.41 -8.33
CA VAL A 166 6.55 -2.27 -9.45
C VAL A 166 5.42 -3.29 -9.33
N ASP A 167 5.74 -4.56 -9.08
CA ASP A 167 4.77 -5.63 -8.90
C ASP A 167 3.84 -5.36 -7.71
N GLN A 168 4.39 -4.87 -6.59
CA GLN A 168 3.61 -4.46 -5.42
C GLN A 168 2.73 -3.23 -5.71
N CYS A 169 3.26 -2.23 -6.42
CA CYS A 169 2.51 -1.03 -6.79
C CYS A 169 1.36 -1.38 -7.75
N ALA A 170 1.63 -2.14 -8.80
CA ALA A 170 0.64 -2.53 -9.80
C ALA A 170 -0.39 -3.51 -9.22
N GLY A 171 0.06 -4.52 -8.47
CA GLY A 171 -0.79 -5.59 -7.91
C GLY A 171 -1.42 -6.51 -8.95
N VAL A 172 -0.89 -6.52 -10.17
CA VAL A 172 -1.29 -7.35 -11.32
C VAL A 172 -0.03 -7.79 -12.08
N GLU A 173 -0.08 -8.88 -12.84
CA GLU A 173 1.08 -9.31 -13.64
C GLU A 173 1.30 -8.37 -14.84
N SER A 174 2.44 -7.67 -14.85
CA SER A 174 2.88 -6.88 -15.99
C SER A 174 3.39 -7.78 -17.13
N PRO A 175 3.11 -7.44 -18.41
CA PRO A 175 3.74 -8.10 -19.54
C PRO A 175 5.28 -8.04 -19.46
N LYS A 176 5.93 -9.19 -19.67
CA LYS A 176 7.38 -9.35 -19.57
C LYS A 176 8.09 -8.67 -20.74
N VAL A 177 9.28 -8.15 -20.51
CA VAL A 177 10.17 -7.59 -21.54
C VAL A 177 11.22 -8.62 -21.93
N ASP A 178 11.43 -8.78 -23.23
CA ASP A 178 12.47 -9.66 -23.76
C ASP A 178 13.73 -8.85 -24.10
N GLN A 179 14.89 -9.46 -23.90
CA GLN A 179 16.16 -8.82 -24.18
C GLN A 179 16.35 -8.53 -25.69
N CYS A 180 16.98 -7.40 -25.99
CA CYS A 180 17.63 -7.08 -27.25
C CYS A 180 19.14 -6.89 -27.07
#